data_AF-A0A1U9NCM9-F1
#
_entry.id   AF-A0A1U9NCM9-F1
#
_cell.length_a   1.000
_cell.length_b   1.000
_cell.length_c   1.000
_cell.angle_alpha   90.00
_cell.angle_beta   90.00
_cell.angle_gamma   90.00
#
_symmetry.space_group_name_H-M   'P 1'
#
loop_
_entity.id
_entity.type
_entity.pdbx_description
1 polymer ?
#
loop_
_entity_poly.entity_id
_entity_poly.type
_entity_poly.pdbx_seq_one_letter_code
_entity_poly.pdbx_strand_id
1 'polypeptide(L)'
;MKKLMIVCVICLQLMGVVACAETKSWSGTYIYEADYGKNYPGTPMIVSYTLIIDPTSCLLEISGYQAAQEITCEVLQTKSGIEVHFVAFSATSMQNFKDLYRQGDLLFSLEEKQTGLLTYWKIMNPEAAIAEDQIYFKKYE
;
A
#
# COMPACT_ATOMS: atom_id res chain seq x y z
N MET A 1 -35.53 56.32 -38.20
CA MET A 1 -34.17 55.74 -38.02
C MET A 1 -34.12 55.15 -36.61
N LYS A 2 -34.26 53.83 -36.49
CA LYS A 2 -34.34 53.08 -35.23
C LYS A 2 -32.98 52.41 -34.98
N LYS A 3 -32.40 52.60 -33.79
CA LYS A 3 -31.38 51.68 -33.25
C LYS A 3 -31.76 51.34 -31.82
N LEU A 4 -32.45 50.21 -31.70
CA LEU A 4 -32.78 49.53 -30.46
C LEU A 4 -31.51 48.77 -30.05
N MET A 5 -30.87 49.17 -28.96
CA MET A 5 -29.68 48.50 -28.44
C MET A 5 -30.13 47.40 -27.49
N ILE A 6 -30.16 46.17 -27.98
CA ILE A 6 -30.51 44.96 -27.22
C ILE A 6 -29.28 44.56 -26.39
N VAL A 7 -29.34 44.81 -25.08
CA VAL A 7 -28.37 44.31 -24.11
C VAL A 7 -28.79 42.89 -23.73
N CYS A 8 -28.13 41.90 -24.32
CA CYS A 8 -28.33 40.49 -23.99
C CYS A 8 -27.44 40.14 -22.78
N VAL A 9 -27.99 40.30 -21.57
CA VAL A 9 -27.36 39.81 -20.34
C VAL A 9 -27.59 38.29 -20.27
N ILE A 10 -26.64 37.52 -20.79
CA ILE A 10 -26.63 36.06 -20.64
C ILE A 10 -25.99 35.76 -19.28
N CYS A 11 -26.83 35.65 -18.26
CA CYS A 11 -26.47 35.03 -16.98
C CYS A 11 -26.35 33.51 -17.21
N LEU A 12 -25.16 33.06 -17.64
CA LEU A 12 -24.83 31.65 -17.71
C LEU A 12 -24.56 31.15 -16.27
N GLN A 13 -25.55 30.49 -15.69
CA GLN A 13 -25.48 29.90 -14.36
C GLN A 13 -24.45 28.74 -14.38
N LEU A 14 -23.31 28.94 -13.72
CA LEU A 14 -22.39 27.85 -13.37
C LEU A 14 -23.06 26.96 -12.32
N MET A 15 -23.73 25.90 -12.77
CA MET A 15 -24.00 24.74 -11.92
C MET A 15 -22.69 23.98 -11.75
N GLY A 16 -21.99 24.25 -10.65
CA GLY A 16 -20.84 23.46 -10.23
C GLY A 16 -21.29 22.05 -9.88
N VAL A 17 -21.01 21.10 -10.77
CA VAL A 17 -21.05 19.67 -10.44
C VAL A 17 -19.98 19.41 -9.38
N VAL A 18 -20.41 19.25 -8.13
CA VAL A 18 -19.55 18.69 -7.08
C VAL A 18 -19.42 17.21 -7.40
N ALA A 19 -18.39 16.86 -8.18
CA ALA A 19 -17.98 15.48 -8.32
C ALA A 19 -17.45 15.05 -6.95
N CYS A 20 -18.24 14.31 -6.18
CA CYS A 20 -17.71 13.50 -5.09
C CYS A 20 -16.73 12.52 -5.74
N ALA A 21 -15.45 12.84 -5.71
CA ALA A 21 -14.41 11.87 -6.04
C ALA A 21 -14.57 10.74 -5.03
N GLU A 22 -15.07 9.60 -5.49
CA GLU A 22 -15.11 8.37 -4.72
C GLU A 22 -13.65 8.05 -4.36
N THR A 23 -13.28 8.25 -3.10
CA THR A 23 -11.95 7.90 -2.62
C THR A 23 -11.82 6.39 -2.76
N LYS A 24 -10.99 5.97 -3.70
CA LYS A 24 -10.76 4.55 -3.98
C LYS A 24 -10.40 3.85 -2.68
N SER A 25 -11.20 2.86 -2.30
CA SER A 25 -10.96 2.12 -1.07
C SER A 25 -9.82 1.13 -1.29
N TRP A 26 -8.77 1.28 -0.49
CA TRP A 26 -7.65 0.35 -0.40
C TRP A 26 -7.94 -0.84 0.52
N SER A 27 -9.14 -0.91 1.11
CA SER A 27 -9.46 -1.99 2.03
C SER A 27 -9.50 -3.35 1.35
N GLY A 28 -8.96 -4.34 2.04
CA GLY A 28 -8.90 -5.72 1.60
C GLY A 28 -7.62 -6.42 2.03
N THR A 29 -7.50 -7.67 1.58
CA THR A 29 -6.33 -8.51 1.83
C THR A 29 -5.48 -8.58 0.56
N TYR A 30 -4.17 -8.50 0.71
CA TYR A 30 -3.21 -8.53 -0.37
C TYR A 30 -2.09 -9.51 -0.04
N ILE A 31 -1.66 -10.30 -1.01
CA ILE A 31 -0.65 -11.34 -0.80
C ILE A 31 0.54 -11.12 -1.73
N TYR A 32 1.73 -11.32 -1.18
CA TYR A 32 2.99 -11.44 -1.91
C TYR A 32 3.76 -12.66 -1.38
N GLU A 33 4.22 -13.54 -2.27
CA GLU A 33 5.12 -14.64 -1.93
C GLU A 33 6.54 -14.34 -2.44
N ALA A 34 7.49 -14.23 -1.52
CA ALA A 34 8.90 -14.12 -1.82
C ALA A 34 9.52 -15.52 -1.91
N ASP A 35 10.22 -15.80 -3.01
CA ASP A 35 11.01 -17.01 -3.21
C ASP A 35 12.50 -16.65 -3.13
N TYR A 36 13.12 -17.00 -2.00
CA TYR A 36 14.56 -16.77 -1.77
C TYR A 36 15.44 -17.90 -2.31
N GLY A 37 14.89 -18.76 -3.18
CA GLY A 37 15.56 -19.92 -3.73
C GLY A 37 15.54 -21.10 -2.77
N LYS A 38 16.69 -21.75 -2.59
CA LYS A 38 16.80 -22.99 -1.80
C LYS A 38 17.95 -22.92 -0.80
N ASN A 39 17.73 -23.44 0.40
CA ASN A 39 18.80 -23.60 1.39
C ASN A 39 19.72 -24.79 1.03
N TYR A 40 20.80 -24.98 1.79
CA TYR A 40 21.60 -26.22 1.75
C TYR A 40 20.91 -27.28 2.63
N PRO A 41 19.89 -27.99 2.11
CA PRO A 41 20.05 -29.21 1.30
C PRO A 41 19.06 -29.28 0.10
N GLY A 42 18.61 -28.14 -0.41
CA GLY A 42 17.72 -28.01 -1.56
C GLY A 42 16.25 -27.71 -1.23
N THR A 43 15.93 -27.35 0.01
CA THR A 43 14.55 -27.01 0.42
C THR A 43 14.22 -25.57 0.02
N PRO A 44 13.04 -25.31 -0.59
CA PRO A 44 12.59 -23.96 -0.92
C PRO A 44 12.54 -23.04 0.29
N MET A 45 12.96 -21.79 0.11
CA MET A 45 12.95 -20.74 1.12
C MET A 45 11.87 -19.71 0.75
N ILE A 46 10.61 -20.07 1.01
CA ILE A 46 9.45 -19.23 0.68
C ILE A 46 9.02 -18.44 1.92
N VAL A 47 8.73 -17.16 1.74
CA VAL A 47 8.10 -16.30 2.75
C VAL A 47 6.89 -15.61 2.16
N SER A 48 5.74 -15.75 2.82
CA SER A 48 4.49 -15.12 2.46
C SER A 48 4.27 -13.85 3.28
N TYR A 49 3.87 -12.79 2.60
CA TYR A 49 3.49 -11.49 3.12
C TYR A 49 2.00 -11.31 2.89
N THR A 50 1.21 -11.30 3.96
CA THR A 50 -0.23 -11.01 3.92
C THR A 50 -0.47 -9.63 4.50
N LEU A 51 -0.85 -8.68 3.66
CA LEU A 51 -1.19 -7.31 4.04
C LEU A 51 -2.70 -7.15 4.08
N ILE A 52 -3.25 -6.89 5.26
CA ILE A 52 -4.67 -6.63 5.48
C ILE A 52 -4.81 -5.13 5.73
N ILE A 53 -5.59 -4.45 4.89
CA ILE A 53 -5.80 -3.01 4.95
C ILE A 53 -7.24 -2.71 5.36
N ASP A 54 -7.37 -1.90 6.40
CA ASP A 54 -8.58 -1.21 6.83
C ASP A 54 -8.46 0.29 6.49
N PRO A 55 -9.53 1.10 6.62
CA PRO A 55 -9.51 2.50 6.17
C PRO A 55 -8.38 3.39 6.74
N THR A 56 -7.83 3.06 7.92
CA THR A 56 -6.78 3.85 8.58
C THR A 56 -5.66 3.01 9.19
N SER A 57 -5.80 1.69 9.18
CA SER A 57 -4.89 0.75 9.83
C SER A 57 -4.59 -0.41 8.91
N CYS A 58 -3.52 -1.12 9.18
CA CYS A 58 -3.23 -2.38 8.53
C CYS A 58 -2.55 -3.37 9.48
N LEU A 59 -2.61 -4.63 9.06
CA LEU A 59 -1.85 -5.72 9.62
C LEU A 59 -0.99 -6.32 8.51
N LEU A 60 0.31 -6.47 8.76
CA LEU A 60 1.21 -7.19 7.87
C LEU A 60 1.71 -8.44 8.57
N GLU A 61 1.28 -9.59 8.08
CA GLU A 61 1.75 -10.90 8.52
C GLU A 61 2.86 -11.38 7.58
N ILE A 62 3.97 -11.82 8.16
CA ILE A 62 5.14 -12.35 7.44
C ILE A 62 5.44 -13.74 8.00
N SER A 63 5.22 -14.76 7.19
CA SER A 63 5.35 -16.16 7.62
C SER A 63 6.08 -17.01 6.59
N GLY A 64 6.86 -17.98 7.05
CA GLY A 64 7.56 -18.93 6.18
C GLY A 64 8.96 -19.24 6.64
N TYR A 65 9.90 -19.38 5.70
CA TYR A 65 11.27 -19.77 5.98
C TYR A 65 11.96 -18.83 6.98
N GLN A 66 12.15 -19.30 8.22
CA GLN A 66 12.76 -18.55 9.33
C GLN A 66 12.09 -17.18 9.61
N ALA A 67 10.85 -17.00 9.18
CA ALA A 67 10.09 -15.77 9.34
C ALA A 67 8.76 -16.05 10.05
N ALA A 68 8.53 -15.33 11.15
CA ALA A 68 7.26 -15.26 11.85
C ALA A 68 7.16 -13.88 12.51
N GLN A 69 6.55 -12.95 11.79
CA GLN A 69 6.33 -11.57 12.21
C GLN A 69 4.89 -11.18 11.94
N GLU A 70 4.37 -10.33 12.80
CA GLU A 70 3.09 -9.67 12.61
C GLU A 70 3.27 -8.22 13.04
N ILE A 71 3.01 -7.30 12.11
CA ILE A 71 3.26 -5.88 12.25
C ILE A 71 1.92 -5.15 12.17
N THR A 72 1.58 -4.43 13.24
CA THR A 72 0.54 -3.40 13.17
C THR A 72 1.11 -2.20 12.44
N CYS A 73 0.36 -1.69 11.47
CA CYS A 73 0.76 -0.57 10.64
C CYS A 73 -0.37 0.45 10.44
N GLU A 74 0.01 1.65 10.01
CA GLU A 74 -0.89 2.72 9.60
C GLU A 74 -0.81 2.93 8.10
N VAL A 75 -1.93 3.35 7.50
CA VAL A 75 -2.02 3.62 6.06
C VAL A 75 -2.31 5.10 5.83
N LEU A 76 -1.42 5.76 5.09
CA LEU A 76 -1.60 7.16 4.68
C LEU A 76 -1.91 7.23 3.19
N GLN A 77 -3.02 7.85 2.82
CA GLN A 77 -3.33 8.10 1.42
C GLN A 77 -2.45 9.22 0.85
N THR A 78 -1.91 8.98 -0.34
CA THR A 78 -1.15 9.95 -1.12
C THR A 78 -1.89 10.28 -2.42
N LYS A 79 -1.28 11.14 -3.25
CA LYS A 79 -1.86 11.49 -4.56
C LYS A 79 -1.85 10.33 -5.55
N SER A 80 -0.89 9.41 -5.43
CA SER A 80 -0.69 8.31 -6.39
C SER A 80 -0.98 6.92 -5.80
N GLY A 81 -1.15 6.81 -4.49
CA GLY A 81 -1.29 5.53 -3.83
C GLY A 81 -1.43 5.62 -2.32
N ILE A 82 -0.80 4.69 -1.60
CA ILE A 82 -0.73 4.68 -0.14
C ILE A 82 0.70 4.47 0.36
N GLU A 83 0.96 4.96 1.56
CA GLU A 83 2.15 4.68 2.34
C GLU A 83 1.80 3.80 3.53
N VAL A 84 2.64 2.79 3.81
CA VAL A 84 2.47 1.86 4.92
C VAL A 84 3.54 2.12 5.97
N HIS A 85 3.10 2.57 7.14
CA HIS A 85 3.97 2.98 8.24
C HIS A 85 3.93 1.99 9.39
N PHE A 86 5.09 1.68 9.95
CA PHE A 86 5.22 0.81 11.11
C PHE A 86 4.60 1.44 12.36
N VAL A 87 3.79 0.69 13.09
CA VAL A 87 3.33 1.07 14.44
C VAL A 87 4.05 0.23 15.49
N ALA A 88 3.88 -1.09 15.43
CA ALA A 88 4.45 -2.01 16.41
C ALA A 88 4.51 -3.44 15.86
N PHE A 89 5.40 -4.25 16.44
CA PHE A 89 5.32 -5.70 16.34
C PHE A 89 4.25 -6.23 17.29
N SER A 90 3.54 -7.28 16.88
CA SER A 90 2.67 -8.05 17.76
C SER A 90 3.47 -8.72 18.88
N ALA A 91 2.79 -9.13 19.95
CA ALA A 91 3.39 -9.91 21.03
C ALA A 91 3.89 -11.30 20.57
N THR A 92 3.33 -11.82 19.49
CA THR A 92 3.63 -13.15 18.91
C THR A 92 4.83 -13.14 17.96
N SER A 93 5.29 -11.96 17.53
CA SER A 93 6.46 -11.80 16.68
C SER A 93 7.74 -12.30 17.36
N MET A 94 8.62 -12.96 16.61
CA MET A 94 9.89 -13.45 17.16
C MET A 94 10.73 -12.28 17.71
N GLN A 95 11.36 -12.51 18.87
CA GLN A 95 12.02 -11.46 19.66
C GLN A 95 13.16 -10.77 18.90
N ASN A 96 13.85 -11.47 18.00
CA ASN A 96 14.97 -10.96 17.22
C ASN A 96 14.58 -9.87 16.20
N PHE A 97 13.27 -9.64 15.97
CA PHE A 97 12.79 -8.62 15.03
C PHE A 97 12.40 -7.31 15.69
N LYS A 98 12.23 -7.28 17.03
CA LYS A 98 11.59 -6.16 17.74
C LYS A 98 12.32 -4.81 17.65
N ASP A 99 13.60 -4.82 17.29
CA ASP A 99 14.43 -3.62 17.16
C ASP A 99 14.71 -3.21 15.70
N LEU A 100 14.05 -3.86 14.72
CA LEU A 100 14.28 -3.56 13.30
C LEU A 100 13.68 -2.21 12.87
N TYR A 101 12.55 -1.83 13.45
CA TYR A 101 11.76 -0.67 13.02
C TYR A 101 11.35 0.18 14.22
N ARG A 102 11.17 1.48 13.97
CA ARG A 102 10.66 2.46 14.92
C ARG A 102 9.28 2.90 14.50
N GLN A 103 8.44 3.23 15.48
CA GLN A 103 7.10 3.75 15.23
C GLN A 103 7.16 4.96 14.27
N GLY A 104 6.33 4.94 13.24
CA GLY A 104 6.24 5.95 12.18
C GLY A 104 7.15 5.67 10.98
N ASP A 105 8.05 4.70 11.05
CA ASP A 105 8.93 4.37 9.93
C ASP A 105 8.12 3.95 8.69
N LEU A 106 8.49 4.48 7.53
CA LEU A 106 7.88 4.11 6.25
C LEU A 106 8.46 2.76 5.78
N LEU A 107 7.64 1.71 5.84
CA LEU A 107 8.05 0.36 5.45
C LEU A 107 8.15 0.25 3.92
N PHE A 108 7.07 0.63 3.24
CA PHE A 108 6.94 0.66 1.77
C PHE A 108 5.76 1.53 1.34
N SER A 109 5.68 1.84 0.06
CA SER A 109 4.50 2.47 -0.55
C SER A 109 3.93 1.63 -1.68
N LEU A 110 2.64 1.81 -1.98
CA LEU A 110 1.90 1.03 -2.96
C LEU A 110 1.20 1.95 -3.96
N GLU A 111 1.33 1.63 -5.23
CA GLU A 111 0.52 2.21 -6.30
C GLU A 111 -0.25 1.11 -7.02
N GLU A 112 -1.54 1.33 -7.25
CA GLU A 112 -2.35 0.35 -7.93
C GLU A 112 -2.11 0.39 -9.44
N LYS A 113 -1.82 -0.77 -10.02
CA LYS A 113 -1.73 -0.99 -11.45
C LYS A 113 -2.77 -2.04 -11.85
N GLN A 114 -2.99 -2.22 -13.14
CA GLN A 114 -4.02 -3.14 -13.66
C GLN A 114 -3.84 -4.59 -13.20
N THR A 115 -2.60 -5.00 -12.91
CA THR A 115 -2.23 -6.40 -12.62
C THR A 115 -1.89 -6.66 -11.15
N GLY A 116 -1.97 -5.64 -10.29
CA GLY A 116 -1.58 -5.73 -8.88
C GLY A 116 -1.04 -4.40 -8.35
N LEU A 117 -0.29 -4.46 -7.26
CA LEU A 117 0.25 -3.28 -6.60
C LEU A 117 1.75 -3.15 -6.87
N LEU A 118 2.12 -2.06 -7.55
CA LEU A 118 3.51 -1.63 -7.66
C LEU A 118 3.98 -1.23 -6.27
N THR A 119 4.99 -1.93 -5.77
CA THR A 119 5.49 -1.75 -4.41
C THR A 119 6.86 -1.11 -4.46
N TYR A 120 6.98 0.00 -3.74
CA TYR A 120 8.24 0.71 -3.56
C TYR A 120 8.74 0.42 -2.15
N TRP A 121 9.67 -0.52 -2.03
CA TRP A 121 10.26 -0.86 -0.75
C TRP A 121 11.08 0.31 -0.19
N LYS A 122 11.01 0.54 1.12
CA LYS A 122 11.74 1.60 1.81
C LYS A 122 12.63 0.99 2.88
N ILE A 123 12.28 1.15 4.16
CA ILE A 123 13.10 0.58 5.21
C ILE A 123 12.85 -0.92 5.40
N MET A 124 11.65 -1.39 5.03
CA MET A 124 11.40 -2.82 4.91
C MET A 124 12.02 -3.28 3.59
N ASN A 125 13.02 -4.14 3.70
CA ASN A 125 13.64 -4.74 2.53
C ASN A 125 13.57 -6.27 2.66
N PRO A 126 12.71 -6.95 1.87
CA PRO A 126 12.60 -8.40 1.88
C PRO A 126 13.92 -9.13 1.59
N GLU A 127 14.89 -8.47 0.96
CA GLU A 127 16.14 -9.10 0.48
C GLU A 127 17.41 -8.34 0.84
N ALA A 128 17.32 -7.25 1.61
CA ALA A 128 18.39 -6.29 1.93
C ALA A 128 19.19 -5.69 0.73
N ALA A 129 19.08 -6.20 -0.51
CA ALA A 129 19.92 -5.76 -1.64
C ALA A 129 19.28 -5.75 -3.05
N ILE A 130 18.11 -6.37 -3.30
CA ILE A 130 17.55 -6.51 -4.68
C ILE A 130 16.02 -6.30 -4.77
N ALA A 131 15.46 -5.50 -3.88
CA ALA A 131 14.05 -5.13 -3.98
C ALA A 131 13.86 -4.03 -5.04
N GLU A 132 13.70 -4.43 -6.32
CA GLU A 132 13.33 -3.51 -7.41
C GLU A 132 11.86 -3.08 -7.30
N ASP A 133 11.52 -1.88 -7.76
CA ASP A 133 10.14 -1.42 -7.80
C ASP A 133 9.34 -2.22 -8.84
N GLN A 134 8.51 -3.17 -8.39
CA GLN A 134 7.69 -4.01 -9.26
C GLN A 134 6.35 -4.42 -8.62
N ILE A 135 5.53 -5.17 -9.37
CA ILE A 135 4.27 -5.71 -8.84
C ILE A 135 4.56 -6.89 -7.91
N TYR A 136 4.41 -6.67 -6.61
CA TYR A 136 4.60 -7.71 -5.60
C TYR A 136 3.26 -8.18 -5.02
N PHE A 137 2.49 -7.25 -4.45
CA PHE A 137 1.21 -7.56 -3.84
C PHE A 137 0.10 -7.68 -4.87
N LYS A 138 -0.77 -8.66 -4.69
CA LYS A 138 -2.02 -8.81 -5.45
C LYS A 138 -3.19 -8.91 -4.48
N LYS A 139 -4.33 -8.33 -4.84
CA LYS A 139 -5.55 -8.44 -4.03
C LYS A 139 -6.00 -9.89 -4.00
N TYR A 140 -6.23 -10.40 -2.80
CA TYR A 140 -6.80 -11.71 -2.57
C TYR A 140 -8.33 -11.58 -2.66
N GLU A 141 -8.96 -12.39 -3.52
CA GLU A 141 -10.39 -12.35 -3.83
C GLU A 141 -11.27 -12.85 -2.66
#